data_AF-A0A9Y1BNP2-F1
#
_entry.id   AF-A0A9Y1BNP2-F1
#
_cell.length_a   1.000
_cell.length_b   1.000
_cell.length_c   1.000
_cell.angle_alpha   90.00
_cell.angle_beta   90.00
_cell.angle_gamma   90.00
#
_symmetry.space_group_name_H-M   'P 1'
#
loop_
_entity.id
_entity.type
_entity.pdbx_description
1 polymer ?
#
loop_
_entity_poly.entity_id
_entity_poly.type
_entity_poly.pdbx_seq_one_letter_code
_entity_poly.pdbx_strand_id
1 'polypeptide(L)'
;MGNAAVFRKTFVEARNYAKKWEEYEAKKKLAFEKGEKEKIPSEPERDIGKEILVKVLRREIPLNMHCHQANDIVTAIRLAEEFDINLVLIHATIDR
;
A
#
# COMPACT_ATOMS: atom_id res chain seq x y z
N MET A 1 17.81 11.47 -1.46
CA MET A 1 16.61 12.34 -1.53
C MET A 1 15.77 12.24 -0.24
N GLY A 2 15.01 13.29 0.13
CA GLY A 2 14.10 13.32 1.29
C GLY A 2 12.74 12.63 1.09
N ASN A 3 12.53 11.95 -0.03
CA ASN A 3 11.23 11.39 -0.43
C ASN A 3 10.80 10.15 0.38
N ALA A 4 11.73 9.53 1.13
CA ALA A 4 11.44 8.33 1.92
C ALA A 4 10.31 8.55 2.95
N ALA A 5 10.23 9.75 3.55
CA ALA A 5 9.16 10.09 4.50
C ALA A 5 7.78 10.08 3.84
N VAL A 6 7.69 10.59 2.60
CA VAL A 6 6.44 10.59 1.82
C VAL A 6 6.03 9.16 1.49
N PHE A 7 6.95 8.34 0.98
CA PHE A 7 6.66 6.92 0.69
C PHE A 7 6.16 6.17 1.92
N ARG A 8 6.83 6.31 3.08
CA ARG A 8 6.38 5.69 4.33
C ARG A 8 4.97 6.11 4.70
N LYS A 9 4.70 7.42 4.69
CA LYS A 9 3.36 7.95 4.99
C LYS A 9 2.32 7.34 4.05
N THR A 10 2.58 7.34 2.75
CA THR A 10 1.67 6.80 1.73
C THR A 10 1.42 5.29 1.90
N PHE A 11 2.44 4.49 2.19
CA PHE A 11 2.27 3.05 2.45
C PHE A 11 1.52 2.78 3.76
N VAL A 12 1.77 3.55 4.82
CA VAL A 12 1.01 3.44 6.08
C VAL A 12 -0.46 3.81 5.87
N GLU A 13 -0.75 4.87 5.13
CA GLU A 13 -2.11 5.26 4.77
C GLU A 13 -2.82 4.16 3.96
N ALA A 14 -2.12 3.51 3.02
CA ALA A 14 -2.66 2.39 2.26
C ALA A 14 -2.91 1.14 3.14
N ARG A 15 -2.02 0.81 4.10
CA ARG A 15 -2.27 -0.25 5.08
C ARG A 15 -3.50 0.03 5.94
N ASN A 16 -3.65 1.26 6.40
CA ASN A 16 -4.81 1.67 7.19
C ASN A 16 -6.10 1.62 6.37
N TYR A 17 -6.02 1.99 5.09
CA TYR A 17 -7.12 1.84 4.14
C TYR A 17 -7.53 0.37 3.98
N ALA A 18 -6.58 -0.55 3.75
CA ALA A 18 -6.86 -1.99 3.66
C ALA A 18 -7.55 -2.52 4.92
N LYS A 19 -7.06 -2.16 6.12
CA LYS A 19 -7.67 -2.57 7.40
C LYS A 19 -9.13 -2.12 7.53
N LYS A 20 -9.44 -0.87 7.14
CA LYS A 20 -10.82 -0.35 7.17
C LYS A 20 -11.75 -1.18 6.28
N TRP A 21 -11.28 -1.57 5.10
CA TRP A 21 -12.04 -2.42 4.18
C TRP A 21 -12.21 -3.85 4.72
N GLU A 22 -11.16 -4.44 5.29
CA GLU A 22 -11.22 -5.77 5.90
C GLU A 22 -12.20 -5.81 7.08
N GLU A 23 -12.19 -4.78 7.94
CA GLU A 23 -13.15 -4.64 9.04
C GLU A 23 -14.59 -4.44 8.54
N TYR A 24 -14.79 -3.66 7.49
CA TYR A 24 -16.10 -3.46 6.86
C TYR A 24 -16.65 -4.79 6.33
N GLU A 25 -15.87 -5.53 5.55
CA GLU A 25 -16.27 -6.81 4.98
C GLU A 25 -16.52 -7.87 6.06
N ALA A 26 -15.70 -7.90 7.11
CA ALA A 26 -15.89 -8.81 8.25
C ALA A 26 -17.21 -8.51 9.00
N LYS A 27 -17.49 -7.23 9.29
CA LYS A 27 -18.73 -6.80 9.96
C LYS A 27 -19.96 -7.06 9.09
N LYS A 28 -19.87 -6.79 7.79
CA LYS A 28 -20.92 -7.07 6.80
C LYS A 28 -21.24 -8.56 6.74
N LYS A 29 -20.22 -9.42 6.68
CA LYS A 29 -20.40 -10.89 6.70
C LYS A 29 -21.06 -11.36 7.99
N LEU A 30 -20.60 -10.87 9.14
CA LEU A 30 -21.17 -11.21 10.45
C LEU A 30 -22.65 -10.78 10.57
N ALA A 31 -22.97 -9.56 10.11
CA ALA A 31 -24.34 -9.04 10.10
C ALA A 31 -25.25 -9.88 9.19
N PHE A 32 -24.74 -10.31 8.04
CA PHE A 32 -25.45 -11.20 7.12
C PHE A 32 -25.71 -12.58 7.74
N GLU A 33 -24.71 -13.19 8.37
CA GLU A 33 -24.83 -14.50 9.06
C GLU A 33 -25.82 -14.46 10.22
N LYS A 34 -25.88 -13.35 10.95
CA LYS A 34 -26.82 -13.14 12.07
C LYS A 34 -28.20 -12.64 11.64
N GLY A 35 -28.40 -12.35 10.36
CA GLY A 35 -29.64 -11.76 9.84
C GLY A 35 -29.89 -10.30 10.25
N GLU A 36 -28.91 -9.63 10.85
CA GLU A 36 -29.01 -8.26 11.38
C GLU A 36 -28.60 -7.21 10.33
N LYS A 37 -29.37 -7.12 9.23
CA LYS A 37 -29.06 -6.22 8.09
C LYS A 37 -28.96 -4.74 8.48
N GLU A 38 -29.62 -4.32 9.55
CA GLU A 38 -29.60 -2.93 10.04
C GLU A 38 -28.26 -2.54 10.70
N LYS A 39 -27.44 -3.52 11.10
CA LYS A 39 -26.12 -3.26 11.74
C LYS A 39 -24.96 -3.26 10.74
N ILE A 40 -25.24 -3.28 9.43
CA ILE A 40 -24.19 -3.18 8.41
C ILE A 40 -23.58 -1.77 8.51
N PRO A 41 -22.26 -1.64 8.78
CA PRO A 41 -21.61 -0.33 8.84
C PRO A 41 -21.65 0.38 7.50
N SER A 42 -21.50 1.71 7.50
CA SER A 42 -21.34 2.48 6.25
C SER A 42 -20.12 1.98 5.48
N GLU A 43 -20.26 1.92 4.15
CA GLU A 43 -19.16 1.61 3.25
C GLU A 43 -18.02 2.63 3.42
N PRO A 44 -16.75 2.20 3.51
CA PRO A 44 -15.61 3.11 3.53
C PRO A 44 -15.50 3.92 2.23
N GLU A 45 -14.96 5.13 2.31
CA GLU A 45 -14.69 5.94 1.12
C GLU A 45 -13.69 5.24 0.19
N ARG A 46 -13.99 5.23 -1.11
CA ARG A 46 -13.16 4.61 -2.14
C ARG A 46 -12.02 5.54 -2.58
N ASP A 47 -10.80 5.03 -2.62
CA ASP A 47 -9.61 5.77 -3.05
C ASP A 47 -8.78 4.92 -4.01
N ILE A 48 -8.80 5.26 -5.29
CA ILE A 48 -8.15 4.50 -6.36
C ILE A 48 -6.63 4.43 -6.16
N GLY A 49 -6.02 5.50 -5.65
CA GLY A 49 -4.59 5.53 -5.38
C GLY A 49 -4.20 4.53 -4.29
N LYS A 50 -4.97 4.51 -3.20
CA LYS A 50 -4.77 3.55 -2.11
C LYS A 50 -5.09 2.12 -2.52
N GLU A 51 -6.10 1.88 -3.36
CA GLU A 51 -6.38 0.54 -3.91
C GLU A 51 -5.15 -0.04 -4.61
N ILE A 52 -4.50 0.75 -5.48
CA ILE A 52 -3.29 0.31 -6.20
C ILE A 52 -2.14 0.06 -5.23
N LEU A 53 -1.94 0.94 -4.25
CA LEU A 53 -0.91 0.77 -3.23
C LEU A 53 -1.14 -0.46 -2.35
N VAL A 54 -2.40 -0.81 -2.07
CA VAL A 54 -2.75 -2.05 -1.37
C VAL A 54 -2.34 -3.26 -2.21
N LYS A 55 -2.55 -3.24 -3.53
CA LYS A 55 -2.06 -4.33 -4.41
C LYS A 55 -0.55 -4.48 -4.36
N VAL A 56 0.19 -3.37 -4.32
CA VAL A 56 1.65 -3.37 -4.13
C VAL A 56 2.03 -3.99 -2.78
N LEU A 57 1.38 -3.55 -1.70
CA LEU A 57 1.63 -4.05 -0.34
C LEU A 57 1.25 -5.52 -0.15
N ARG A 58 0.29 -6.03 -0.91
CA ARG A 58 -0.09 -7.45 -0.98
C ARG A 58 0.75 -8.25 -1.97
N ARG A 59 1.73 -7.60 -2.63
CA ARG A 59 2.64 -8.19 -3.62
C ARG A 59 1.91 -8.77 -4.85
N GLU A 60 0.68 -8.31 -5.12
CA GLU A 60 -0.09 -8.65 -6.32
C GLU A 60 0.52 -8.01 -7.58
N ILE A 61 1.12 -6.83 -7.42
CA ILE A 61 1.87 -6.11 -8.45
C ILE A 61 3.18 -5.57 -7.86
N PRO A 62 4.26 -5.46 -8.66
CA PRO A 62 5.50 -4.86 -8.18
C PRO A 62 5.41 -3.33 -8.07
N LEU A 63 6.24 -2.75 -7.22
CA LEU A 63 6.49 -1.32 -7.18
C LEU A 63 7.61 -0.96 -8.15
N ASN A 64 7.29 -0.17 -9.16
CA ASN A 64 8.30 0.41 -10.04
C ASN A 64 8.81 1.73 -9.43
N MET A 65 10.10 1.80 -9.10
CA MET A 65 10.72 3.02 -8.58
C MET A 65 11.82 3.51 -9.52
N HIS A 66 11.66 4.75 -9.99
CA HIS A 66 12.68 5.42 -10.78
C HIS A 66 13.83 5.83 -9.87
N CYS A 67 15.01 5.25 -10.10
CA CYS A 67 16.21 5.53 -9.33
C CYS A 67 17.35 5.82 -10.29
N HIS A 68 18.04 6.94 -10.09
CA HIS A 68 19.27 7.26 -10.83
C HIS A 68 20.46 7.08 -9.88
N GLN A 69 20.53 7.90 -8.83
CA GLN A 69 21.69 7.91 -7.96
C GLN A 69 21.72 6.71 -7.00
N ALA A 70 22.93 6.30 -6.61
CA ALA A 70 23.15 5.18 -5.67
C ALA A 70 22.37 5.34 -4.36
N ASN A 71 22.28 6.58 -3.83
CA ASN A 71 21.52 6.86 -2.62
C ASN A 71 20.01 6.62 -2.77
N ASP A 72 19.46 6.81 -3.97
CA ASP A 72 18.05 6.55 -4.23
C ASP A 72 17.79 5.05 -4.38
N ILE A 73 18.72 4.32 -5.02
CA ILE A 73 18.67 2.85 -5.10
C ILE A 73 18.69 2.24 -3.70
N VAL A 74 19.62 2.67 -2.83
CA VAL A 74 19.69 2.19 -1.44
C VAL A 74 18.42 2.54 -0.66
N THR A 75 17.86 3.73 -0.88
CA THR A 75 16.60 4.14 -0.24
C THR A 75 15.43 3.29 -0.71
N ALA A 76 15.34 3.00 -2.01
CA ALA A 76 14.31 2.17 -2.61
C ALA A 76 14.35 0.74 -2.05
N ILE A 77 15.53 0.14 -1.98
CA ILE A 77 15.73 -1.20 -1.41
C ILE A 77 15.29 -1.24 0.05
N ARG A 78 15.73 -0.28 0.87
CA ARG A 78 15.31 -0.21 2.29
C ARG A 78 13.80 -0.08 2.46
N LEU A 79 13.14 0.72 1.63
CA LEU A 79 11.68 0.85 1.66
C LEU A 79 11.00 -0.47 1.24
N ALA A 80 11.53 -1.17 0.24
CA ALA A 80 10.99 -2.45 -0.19
C ALA A 80 11.11 -3.51 0.91
N GLU A 81 12.24 -3.57 1.60
CA GLU A 81 12.45 -4.46 2.75
C GLU A 81 11.54 -4.08 3.94
N GLU A 82 11.42 -2.79 4.25
CA GLU A 82 10.60 -2.28 5.38
C GLU A 82 9.11 -2.63 5.22
N PHE A 83 8.61 -2.63 3.99
CA PHE A 83 7.19 -2.86 3.71
C PHE A 83 6.89 -4.24 3.11
N ASP A 84 7.91 -5.08 2.92
CA ASP A 84 7.84 -6.39 2.24
C ASP A 84 7.23 -6.30 0.83
N ILE A 85 7.78 -5.41 -0.01
CA ILE A 85 7.27 -5.12 -1.35
C ILE A 85 8.21 -5.72 -2.42
N ASN A 86 7.62 -6.26 -3.49
CA ASN A 86 8.37 -6.61 -4.70
C ASN A 86 8.79 -5.33 -5.44
N LEU A 87 10.08 -5.01 -5.46
CA LEU A 87 10.62 -3.80 -6.07
C LEU A 87 11.20 -4.06 -7.47
N VAL A 88 10.89 -3.17 -8.41
CA VAL A 88 11.55 -3.05 -9.71
C VAL A 88 12.21 -1.67 -9.79
N LEU A 89 13.53 -1.66 -9.92
CA LEU A 89 14.30 -0.44 -10.13
C LEU A 89 14.25 -0.06 -11.61
N ILE A 90 13.78 1.16 -11.90
CA ILE A 90 13.73 1.73 -13.24
C ILE A 90 14.91 2.70 -13.40
N HIS A 91 15.59 2.63 -14.55
CA HIS A 91 16.85 3.30 -14.90
C HIS A 91 18.09 2.73 -14.24
N ALA A 92 18.21 2.84 -12.92
CA ALA A 92 19.40 2.47 -12.15
C ALA A 92 20.71 3.04 -12.75
N THR A 93 20.66 4.28 -13.28
CA THR A 93 21.82 4.91 -13.93
C THR A 93 22.73 5.57 -12.90
N ILE A 94 23.89 4.98 -12.64
CA ILE A 94 24.91 5.54 -11.77
C ILE A 94 25.67 6.62 -12.55
N ASP A 95 25.27 7.89 -12.40
CA ASP A 95 26.08 9.01 -12.88
C ASP A 95 27.39 9.06 -12.08
N ARG A 96 28.51 8.97 -12.79
CA ARG A 96 29.88 8.99 -12.24
C ARG A 96 30.33 10.40 -11.87
#